data_AF-A0A6A9STP6-F1
#
_entry.id   AF-A0A6A9STP6-F1
#
_cell.length_a   1.000
_cell.length_b   1.000
_cell.length_c   1.000
_cell.angle_alpha   90.00
_cell.angle_beta   90.00
_cell.angle_gamma   90.00
#
_symmetry.space_group_name_H-M   'P 1'
#
loop_
_entity.id
_entity.type
_entity.pdbx_description
1 polymer ?
#
loop_
_entity_poly.entity_id
_entity_poly.type
_entity_poly.pdbx_seq_one_letter_code
_entity_poly.pdbx_strand_id
1 'polypeptide(L)'
;MTDTLEPLAEEYPEATPYIQQAVDEHGEEWVLEHYYEQLHPLGRVMTMPEKDELPFYDADEHDTMTKEERVEMYQALAAYRENLRTGTKPDE
;
A
#
# COMPACT_ATOMS: atom_id res chain seq x y z
N MET A 1 -8.67 -19.70 7.88
CA MET A 1 -7.22 -19.53 7.74
C MET A 1 -6.98 -18.06 7.99
N THR A 2 -6.81 -17.67 9.26
CA THR A 2 -6.67 -16.27 9.70
C THR A 2 -5.39 -16.06 10.52
N ASP A 3 -4.58 -17.10 10.69
CA ASP A 3 -3.34 -17.09 11.49
C ASP A 3 -2.15 -16.40 10.80
N THR A 4 -2.21 -16.10 9.49
CA THR A 4 -1.04 -15.60 8.76
C THR A 4 -0.58 -14.22 9.25
N LEU A 5 -1.48 -13.39 9.78
CA LEU A 5 -1.19 -12.02 10.23
C LEU A 5 -1.03 -11.86 11.75
N GLU A 6 -1.05 -12.95 12.54
CA GLU A 6 -0.83 -12.88 13.99
C GLU A 6 0.45 -12.11 14.40
N PRO A 7 1.63 -12.31 13.78
CA PRO A 7 2.81 -11.53 14.14
C PRO A 7 2.65 -10.04 13.81
N LEU A 8 1.90 -9.70 12.76
CA LEU A 8 1.59 -8.30 12.42
C LEU A 8 0.66 -7.66 13.46
N ALA A 9 -0.25 -8.44 14.05
CA ALA A 9 -1.24 -7.92 14.98
C ALA A 9 -0.62 -7.35 16.27
N GLU A 10 0.55 -7.85 16.67
CA GLU A 10 1.26 -7.38 17.86
C GLU A 10 1.92 -6.02 17.63
N GLU A 11 2.57 -5.83 16.47
CA GLU A 11 3.33 -4.61 16.14
C GLU A 11 2.45 -3.55 15.46
N TYR A 12 1.47 -3.99 14.68
CA TYR A 12 0.60 -3.17 13.84
C TYR A 12 -0.89 -3.50 14.07
N PRO A 13 -1.42 -3.40 15.30
CA PRO A 13 -2.78 -3.79 15.64
C PRO A 13 -3.86 -3.01 14.86
N GLU A 14 -3.58 -1.75 14.52
CA GLU A 14 -4.51 -0.90 13.76
C GLU A 14 -4.49 -1.19 12.26
N ALA A 15 -3.33 -1.54 11.69
CA ALA A 15 -3.19 -1.82 10.26
C ALA A 15 -3.64 -3.24 9.89
N THR A 16 -3.39 -4.21 10.77
CA THR A 16 -3.69 -5.62 10.57
C THR A 16 -5.12 -5.89 10.08
N PRO A 17 -6.20 -5.32 10.65
CA PRO A 17 -7.55 -5.57 10.15
C PRO A 17 -7.77 -5.08 8.71
N TYR A 18 -7.13 -3.99 8.29
CA TYR A 18 -7.23 -3.50 6.91
C TYR A 18 -6.48 -4.39 5.92
N ILE A 19 -5.31 -4.89 6.33
CA ILE A 19 -4.51 -5.81 5.52
C ILE A 19 -5.25 -7.16 5.40
N GLN A 20 -5.80 -7.68 6.51
CA GLN A 20 -6.59 -8.91 6.50
C GLN A 20 -7.80 -8.79 5.59
N GLN A 21 -8.53 -7.66 5.67
CA GLN A 21 -9.67 -7.42 4.78
C GLN A 21 -9.25 -7.44 3.30
N ALA A 22 -8.13 -6.80 2.95
CA ALA A 22 -7.64 -6.79 1.58
C ALA A 22 -7.23 -8.21 1.11
N VAL A 23 -6.60 -9.01 1.99
CA VAL A 23 -6.30 -10.42 1.71
C VAL A 23 -7.57 -11.23 1.51
N ASP A 24 -8.58 -11.05 2.37
CA ASP A 24 -9.85 -11.79 2.29
C ASP A 24 -10.64 -11.44 1.03
N GLU A 25 -10.58 -10.18 0.58
CA GLU A 25 -11.31 -9.69 -0.59
C GLU A 25 -10.61 -9.98 -1.92
N HIS A 26 -9.28 -9.90 -1.96
CA HIS A 26 -8.51 -9.90 -3.21
C HIS A 26 -7.37 -10.93 -3.27
N GLY A 27 -6.94 -11.46 -2.13
CA GLY A 27 -5.81 -12.38 -2.01
C GLY A 27 -4.48 -11.69 -1.69
N GLU A 28 -3.50 -12.48 -1.24
CA GLU A 28 -2.18 -12.01 -0.79
C GLU A 28 -1.36 -11.37 -1.93
N GLU A 29 -1.36 -11.97 -3.12
CA GLU A 29 -0.64 -11.45 -4.29
C GLU A 29 -1.12 -10.04 -4.66
N TRP A 30 -2.44 -9.82 -4.69
CA TRP A 30 -3.03 -8.52 -4.96
C TRP A 30 -2.60 -7.47 -3.92
N VAL A 31 -2.53 -7.87 -2.65
CA VAL A 31 -2.07 -6.99 -1.56
C VAL A 31 -0.64 -6.54 -1.79
N LEU A 32 0.26 -7.43 -2.24
CA LEU A 32 1.64 -7.08 -2.54
C LEU A 32 1.76 -6.15 -3.76
N GLU A 33 0.97 -6.39 -4.81
CA GLU A 33 0.96 -5.54 -6.01
C GLU A 33 0.46 -4.13 -5.70
N HIS A 34 -0.62 -4.02 -4.93
CA HIS A 34 -1.29 -2.75 -4.66
C HIS A 34 -0.95 -2.11 -3.32
N TYR A 35 0.04 -2.65 -2.59
CA TYR A 35 0.38 -2.22 -1.24
C TYR A 35 0.59 -0.71 -1.14
N TYR A 36 1.45 -0.16 -2.00
CA TYR A 36 1.82 1.26 -1.94
C TYR A 36 0.70 2.21 -2.36
N GLU A 37 -0.24 1.72 -3.17
CA GLU A 37 -1.36 2.50 -3.70
C GLU A 37 -2.57 2.52 -2.77
N GLN A 38 -2.90 1.38 -2.15
CA GLN A 38 -4.15 1.20 -1.39
C GLN A 38 -3.93 1.19 0.13
N LEU A 39 -2.88 0.53 0.61
CA LEU A 39 -2.67 0.28 2.05
C LEU A 39 -1.67 1.25 2.68
N HIS A 40 -0.47 1.36 2.11
CA HIS A 40 0.58 2.25 2.61
C HIS A 40 0.15 3.72 2.84
N PRO A 41 -0.76 4.33 2.05
CA PRO A 41 -1.25 5.68 2.35
C PRO A 41 -1.97 5.83 3.70
N LEU A 42 -2.50 4.75 4.28
CA LEU A 42 -3.06 4.73 5.63
C LEU A 42 -2.00 5.06 6.69
N GLY A 43 -0.72 4.89 6.36
CA GLY A 43 0.45 5.28 7.15
C GLY A 43 0.47 6.76 7.57
N ARG A 44 -0.37 7.60 6.96
CA ARG A 44 -0.54 9.00 7.34
C ARG A 44 -1.33 9.19 8.64
N VAL A 45 -2.17 8.22 9.00
CA VAL A 45 -3.10 8.32 10.15
C VAL A 45 -2.92 7.20 11.16
N MET A 46 -2.22 6.13 10.80
CA MET A 46 -1.87 5.00 11.69
C MET A 46 -0.46 4.49 11.35
N THR A 47 0.12 3.70 12.24
CA THR A 47 1.37 3.01 11.94
C THR A 47 1.10 1.85 10.99
N MET A 48 1.79 1.84 9.85
CA MET A 48 1.68 0.77 8.84
C MET A 48 3.01 0.02 8.74
N PRO A 49 2.97 -1.30 8.52
CA PRO A 49 4.17 -2.04 8.14
C PRO A 49 4.69 -1.58 6.77
N GLU A 50 5.94 -1.84 6.46
CA GLU A 50 6.48 -1.82 5.11
C GLU A 50 6.09 -3.11 4.37
N LYS A 51 6.16 -3.09 3.04
CA LYS A 51 5.74 -4.23 2.21
C LYS A 51 6.55 -5.49 2.50
N ASP A 52 7.83 -5.34 2.78
CA ASP A 52 8.77 -6.42 3.11
C ASP A 52 8.60 -6.99 4.53
N GLU A 53 7.80 -6.35 5.37
CA GLU A 53 7.42 -6.88 6.70
C GLU A 53 6.19 -7.80 6.63
N LEU A 54 5.53 -7.89 5.47
CA LEU A 54 4.36 -8.75 5.31
C LEU A 54 4.78 -10.25 5.31
N PRO A 55 4.05 -11.13 6.03
CA PRO A 55 4.44 -12.52 6.25
C PRO A 55 4.37 -13.39 4.99
N PHE A 56 3.69 -12.91 3.95
CA PHE A 56 3.59 -13.52 2.63
C PHE A 56 4.44 -12.79 1.57
N TYR A 57 5.28 -11.82 1.98
CA TYR A 57 6.26 -11.21 1.08
C TYR A 57 7.44 -12.16 0.86
N ASP A 58 7.84 -12.28 -0.40
CA ASP A 58 9.02 -13.01 -0.85
C ASP A 58 9.91 -12.07 -1.68
N ALA A 59 11.17 -11.91 -1.27
CA ALA A 59 12.11 -11.00 -1.93
C ALA A 59 12.61 -11.51 -3.29
N ASP A 60 12.50 -12.81 -3.58
CA ASP A 60 12.85 -13.39 -4.87
C ASP A 60 11.70 -13.21 -5.90
N GLU A 61 10.46 -13.06 -5.42
CA GLU A 61 9.27 -12.91 -6.27
C GLU A 61 8.72 -11.47 -6.31
N HIS A 62 9.01 -10.64 -5.31
CA HIS A 62 8.41 -9.33 -5.15
C HIS A 62 9.45 -8.23 -4.90
N ASP A 63 9.29 -7.12 -5.63
CA ASP A 63 10.05 -5.89 -5.40
C ASP A 63 9.34 -4.95 -4.41
N THR A 64 10.16 -4.16 -3.70
CA THR A 64 9.72 -3.01 -2.92
C THR A 64 10.06 -1.72 -3.66
N MET A 65 9.17 -0.72 -3.57
CA MET A 65 9.48 0.60 -4.11
C MET A 65 10.41 1.33 -3.14
N THR A 66 11.46 1.95 -3.69
CA THR A 66 12.31 2.86 -2.91
C THR A 66 11.50 4.05 -2.40
N LYS A 67 12.06 4.75 -1.41
CA LYS A 67 11.41 5.96 -0.89
C LYS A 67 11.25 7.02 -1.98
N GLU A 68 12.24 7.16 -2.85
CA GLU A 68 12.23 8.11 -3.96
C GLU A 68 11.11 7.78 -4.95
N GLU A 69 11.00 6.53 -5.38
CA GLU A 69 9.94 6.07 -6.30
C GLU A 69 8.54 6.23 -5.67
N ARG A 70 8.39 5.96 -4.37
CA ARG A 70 7.14 6.22 -3.63
C ARG A 70 6.76 7.70 -3.65
N VAL A 71 7.73 8.60 -3.45
CA VAL A 71 7.50 10.05 -3.47
C VAL A 71 7.07 10.51 -4.86
N GLU A 72 7.76 10.06 -5.91
CA GLU A 72 7.41 10.39 -7.30
C GLU A 72 6.01 9.91 -7.65
N MET A 73 5.65 8.67 -7.29
CA MET A 73 4.30 8.11 -7.49
C MET A 73 3.23 8.98 -6.82
N TYR A 74 3.43 9.37 -5.56
CA TYR A 74 2.46 10.21 -4.84
C TYR A 74 2.37 11.64 -5.40
N GLN A 75 3.47 12.21 -5.89
CA GLN A 75 3.44 13.50 -6.57
C GLN A 75 2.67 13.42 -7.88
N ALA A 76 2.87 12.36 -8.67
CA ALA A 76 2.13 12.13 -9.91
C ALA A 76 0.61 11.98 -9.63
N LEU A 77 0.23 11.22 -8.60
CA LEU A 77 -1.16 11.09 -8.16
C LEU A 77 -1.76 12.43 -7.70
N ALA A 78 -0.99 13.23 -6.96
CA ALA A 78 -1.42 14.55 -6.52
C ALA A 78 -1.63 15.51 -7.71
N ALA A 79 -0.69 15.55 -8.64
CA ALA A 79 -0.77 16.36 -9.86
C ALA A 79 -1.94 15.94 -10.75
N TYR A 80 -2.18 14.63 -10.90
CA TYR A 80 -3.34 14.11 -11.62
C TYR A 80 -4.66 14.58 -10.99
N ARG A 81 -4.79 14.46 -9.66
CA ARG A 81 -5.97 14.94 -8.92
C ARG A 81 -6.15 16.45 -9.02
N GLU A 82 -5.06 17.22 -8.99
CA GLU A 82 -5.09 18.66 -9.15
C GLU A 82 -5.60 19.05 -10.55
N ASN A 83 -5.05 18.45 -11.61
CA ASN A 83 -5.49 18.68 -12.99
C ASN A 83 -6.97 18.38 -13.20
N LEU A 84 -7.47 17.27 -12.64
CA LEU A 84 -8.90 16.95 -12.66
C LEU A 84 -9.74 18.00 -11.92
N ARG A 85 -9.25 18.53 -10.80
CA ARG A 85 -9.96 19.55 -10.00
C ARG A 85 -10.01 20.90 -10.72
N THR A 86 -8.92 21.31 -11.36
CA THR A 86 -8.81 22.62 -12.00
C THR A 86 -9.29 22.62 -13.45
N GLY A 87 -9.65 21.46 -14.00
CA GLY A 87 -10.11 21.33 -15.38
C GLY A 87 -9.00 21.59 -16.42
N THR A 88 -7.74 21.71 -15.99
CA THR A 88 -6.60 21.80 -16.89
C THR A 88 -6.32 20.42 -17.43
N LYS A 89 -6.80 20.16 -18.65
CA LYS A 89 -6.19 19.11 -19.48
C LYS A 89 -4.72 19.49 -19.71
N PRO A 90 -3.76 18.59 -19.51
CA PRO A 90 -2.41 18.80 -20.04
C PRO A 90 -2.49 18.70 -21.57
N ASP A 91 -2.22 19.81 -22.24
CA ASP A 91 -2.09 19.98 -23.70
C ASP A 91 -3.35 19.71 -24.56
N GLU A 92 -4.10 20.79 -24.85
CA GLU A 92 -4.69 21.08 -26.18
C GLU A 92 -4.31 22.51 -26.59
#